data_AF-A0A9C9L0F9-F1
#
_entry.id   AF-A0A9C9L0F9-F1
#
_cell.length_a   1.000
_cell.length_b   1.000
_cell.length_c   1.000
_cell.angle_alpha   90.00
_cell.angle_beta   90.00
_cell.angle_gamma   90.00
#
_symmetry.space_group_name_H-M   'P 1'
#
loop_
_entity.id
_entity.type
_entity.pdbx_description
1 polymer ?
#
loop_
_entity_poly.entity_id
_entity_poly.type
_entity_poly.pdbx_seq_one_letter_code
_entity_poly.pdbx_strand_id
1 'polypeptide(L)'
;MSDKIEFGADLEITKAKCKALQLITEFQRDKTIAKASAYYPKISKDDVIKDLNSAITKNEYKYLSQGNSSLCGPAAFFFGIARSRPDIYTQAALGLYKNGKVRLENLKLESSRLARKASLSNANISGIDWMIMSSIKPWYDKPEDRFSGITLPGMLTDWLEDTGYQAVDKTGITKKTLDNLLQAQTAYAGGYTVFLFVNGDLFKPQGKNKISFYPDHWVMLNSSIKIRKYDKKLKKHKAPAVLSAALVKQILKEWEEYEDAMDEFNENGGFEEPTKTSNQIELDVFTWGERHQSVFNVKGTSQKPELRLFFNHYYGFIKARR
;
A
#
# COMPACT_ATOMS: atom_id res chain seq x y z
N MET A 1 -3.73 1.87 32.51
CA MET A 1 -3.98 2.65 31.29
C MET A 1 -5.07 1.94 30.52
N SER A 2 -6.02 2.67 29.95
CA SER A 2 -7.01 2.09 29.03
C SER A 2 -6.29 1.35 27.90
N ASP A 3 -6.74 0.14 27.55
CA ASP A 3 -6.25 -0.57 26.36
C ASP A 3 -6.69 0.13 25.05
N LYS A 4 -7.55 1.16 25.15
CA LYS A 4 -8.04 1.97 24.02
C LYS A 4 -7.15 3.18 23.79
N ILE A 5 -6.65 3.29 22.57
CA ILE A 5 -5.98 4.45 22.00
C ILE A 5 -6.98 5.17 21.11
N GLU A 6 -7.25 6.42 21.45
CA GLU A 6 -8.06 7.31 20.63
C GLU A 6 -7.12 8.13 19.75
N PHE A 7 -7.49 8.30 18.49
CA PHE A 7 -6.77 9.19 17.60
C PHE A 7 -6.96 10.64 18.05
N GLY A 8 -8.13 11.00 18.59
CA GLY A 8 -8.43 12.38 18.97
C GLY A 8 -8.35 13.35 17.79
N ALA A 9 -8.15 14.64 18.08
CA ALA A 9 -7.97 15.69 17.08
C ALA A 9 -6.72 15.46 16.21
N ASP A 10 -6.78 15.93 14.97
CA ASP A 10 -5.62 15.85 14.08
C ASP A 10 -4.45 16.67 14.63
N LEU A 11 -3.28 16.03 14.64
CA LEU A 11 -2.03 16.61 15.08
C LEU A 11 -1.20 16.93 13.85
N GLU A 12 -0.61 18.13 13.83
CA GLU A 12 0.45 18.45 12.88
C GLU A 12 1.52 17.36 12.86
N ILE A 13 1.93 16.93 11.67
CA ILE A 13 2.79 15.74 11.52
C ILE A 13 4.09 15.84 12.33
N THR A 14 4.64 17.05 12.45
CA THR A 14 5.84 17.32 13.27
C THR A 14 5.57 17.07 14.76
N LYS A 15 4.42 17.52 15.27
CA LYS A 15 4.03 17.30 16.68
C LYS A 15 3.76 15.83 16.95
N ALA A 16 3.08 15.14 16.03
CA ALA A 16 2.85 13.70 16.12
C ALA A 16 4.18 12.93 16.16
N LYS A 17 5.17 13.29 15.33
CA LYS A 17 6.52 12.68 15.36
C LYS A 17 7.25 12.94 16.67
N CYS A 18 7.22 14.17 17.20
CA CYS A 18 7.82 14.48 18.49
C CYS A 18 7.22 13.63 19.61
N LYS A 19 5.88 13.50 19.64
CA LYS A 19 5.18 12.64 20.61
C LYS A 19 5.58 11.17 20.46
N ALA A 20 5.67 10.65 19.24
CA ALA A 20 6.14 9.30 18.98
C ALA A 20 7.56 9.06 19.52
N LEU A 21 8.50 9.99 19.29
CA LEU A 21 9.88 9.89 19.79
C LEU A 21 9.96 9.98 21.31
N GLN A 22 9.12 10.81 21.93
CA GLN A 22 8.99 10.88 23.37
C GLN A 22 8.54 9.52 23.95
N LEU A 23 7.49 8.92 23.38
CA LEU A 23 6.99 7.61 23.81
C LEU A 23 8.05 6.51 23.69
N ILE A 24 8.85 6.52 22.61
CA ILE A 24 9.96 5.56 22.44
C ILE A 24 11.02 5.77 23.52
N THR A 25 11.35 7.02 23.84
CA THR A 25 12.34 7.37 24.87
C THR A 25 11.87 6.95 26.27
N GLU A 26 10.60 7.20 26.59
CA GLU A 26 9.98 6.76 27.84
C GLU A 26 10.00 5.24 27.95
N PHE A 27 9.58 4.54 26.89
CA PHE A 27 9.61 3.09 26.83
C PHE A 27 11.03 2.54 27.03
N GLN A 28 12.04 3.13 26.39
CA GLN A 28 13.44 2.72 26.56
C GLN A 28 13.91 2.85 28.01
N ARG A 29 13.58 3.97 28.68
CA ARG A 29 14.02 4.26 30.06
C ARG A 29 13.27 3.46 31.12
N ASP A 30 12.07 2.97 30.82
CA ASP A 30 11.27 2.20 31.77
C ASP A 30 11.90 0.83 32.07
N LYS A 31 12.53 0.71 33.25
CA LYS A 31 13.19 -0.51 33.72
C LYS A 31 12.22 -1.60 34.17
N THR A 32 10.93 -1.28 34.32
CA THR A 32 9.90 -2.27 34.71
C THR A 32 9.48 -3.14 33.53
N ILE A 33 9.70 -2.67 32.30
CA ILE A 33 9.41 -3.41 31.07
C ILE A 33 10.54 -4.41 30.81
N ALA A 34 10.19 -5.69 30.78
CA ALA A 34 11.11 -6.78 30.50
C ALA A 34 11.81 -6.61 29.14
N LYS A 35 13.05 -7.10 29.03
CA LYS A 35 13.83 -7.09 27.78
C LYS A 35 13.20 -7.97 26.69
N ALA A 36 12.51 -9.04 27.07
CA ALA A 36 11.74 -9.88 26.19
C ALA A 36 10.26 -9.76 26.57
N SER A 37 9.38 -9.61 25.59
CA SER A 37 7.94 -9.53 25.85
C SER A 37 7.41 -10.89 26.30
N ALA A 38 6.59 -10.91 27.35
CA ALA A 38 5.85 -12.11 27.75
C ALA A 38 4.84 -12.56 26.66
N TYR A 39 4.43 -11.63 25.80
CA TYR A 39 3.45 -11.86 24.74
C TYR A 39 4.14 -12.18 23.42
N TYR A 40 5.26 -11.53 23.11
CA TYR A 40 6.07 -11.77 21.91
C TYR A 40 7.51 -12.15 22.30
N PRO A 41 7.76 -13.37 22.78
CA PRO A 41 9.03 -13.76 23.39
C PRO A 41 10.24 -13.74 22.45
N LYS A 42 10.01 -13.69 21.14
CA LYS A 42 11.04 -13.60 20.09
C LYS A 42 11.35 -12.16 19.66
N ILE A 43 10.67 -11.17 20.24
CA ILE A 43 10.86 -9.75 19.94
C ILE A 43 11.46 -9.10 21.19
N SER A 44 12.67 -8.56 21.06
CA SER A 44 13.33 -7.86 22.16
C SER A 44 12.88 -6.40 22.26
N LYS A 45 13.01 -5.83 23.45
CA LYS A 45 12.74 -4.41 23.71
C LYS A 45 13.63 -3.51 22.86
N ASP A 46 14.90 -3.91 22.68
CA ASP A 46 15.89 -3.16 21.90
C ASP A 46 15.54 -3.17 20.41
N ASP A 47 15.05 -4.30 19.87
CA ASP A 47 14.53 -4.36 18.50
C ASP A 47 13.32 -3.42 18.33
N VAL A 48 12.41 -3.41 19.31
CA VAL A 48 11.25 -2.50 19.27
C VAL A 48 11.69 -1.03 19.23
N ILE A 49 12.67 -0.65 20.05
CA ILE A 49 13.16 0.73 20.08
C ILE A 49 13.84 1.08 18.76
N LYS A 50 14.68 0.19 18.23
CA LYS A 50 15.41 0.38 16.97
C LYS A 50 14.47 0.52 15.77
N ASP A 51 13.49 -0.36 15.67
CA ASP A 51 12.57 -0.41 14.53
C ASP A 51 11.59 0.77 14.57
N LEU A 52 11.05 1.14 15.74
CA LEU A 52 10.22 2.34 15.87
C LEU A 52 11.02 3.61 15.54
N ASN A 53 12.23 3.77 16.09
CA ASN A 53 13.06 4.92 15.74
C ASN A 53 13.31 5.00 14.23
N SER A 54 13.58 3.87 13.59
CA SER A 54 13.77 3.82 12.13
C SER A 54 12.51 4.21 11.36
N ALA A 55 11.33 3.75 11.80
CA ALA A 55 10.05 4.09 11.18
C ALA A 55 9.69 5.58 11.33
N ILE A 56 10.00 6.21 12.48
CA ILE A 56 9.61 7.58 12.79
C ILE A 56 10.62 8.64 12.31
N THR A 57 11.92 8.43 12.54
CA THR A 57 12.95 9.48 12.37
C THR A 57 13.41 9.69 10.93
N LYS A 58 13.49 8.61 10.14
CA LYS A 58 14.11 8.67 8.81
C LYS A 58 13.23 9.34 7.75
N ASN A 59 12.12 9.96 8.16
CA ASN A 59 11.17 10.69 7.31
C ASN A 59 10.65 9.92 6.08
N GLU A 60 10.91 8.62 6.02
CA GLU A 60 10.66 7.83 4.83
C GLU A 60 9.75 6.63 5.08
N TYR A 61 9.30 6.34 6.32
CA TYR A 61 8.47 5.15 6.64
C TYR A 61 8.95 3.87 5.94
N LYS A 62 10.24 3.85 5.57
CA LYS A 62 10.85 3.02 4.52
C LYS A 62 11.08 1.59 4.97
N TYR A 63 10.67 1.32 6.22
CA TYR A 63 11.01 0.17 7.00
C TYR A 63 9.78 -0.64 7.39
N LEU A 64 8.56 -0.13 7.17
CA LEU A 64 7.37 -0.97 7.22
C LEU A 64 7.47 -1.98 6.08
N SER A 65 7.66 -3.23 6.43
CA SER A 65 7.85 -4.31 5.48
C SER A 65 6.99 -5.49 5.90
N GLN A 66 6.21 -6.05 4.97
CA GLN A 66 5.59 -7.35 5.22
C GLN A 66 6.53 -8.52 4.99
N GLY A 67 7.77 -8.26 4.54
CA GLY A 67 8.70 -9.28 4.10
C GLY A 67 8.08 -10.20 3.04
N ASN A 68 8.32 -11.50 3.15
CA ASN A 68 7.77 -12.56 2.31
C ASN A 68 6.38 -13.06 2.77
N SER A 69 5.71 -12.34 3.67
CA SER A 69 4.37 -12.72 4.14
C SER A 69 3.26 -12.19 3.21
N SER A 70 2.03 -12.69 3.39
CA SER A 70 0.87 -12.24 2.58
C SER A 70 0.08 -11.08 3.23
N LEU A 71 0.73 -10.24 4.04
CA LEU A 71 0.13 -9.15 4.82
C LEU A 71 0.08 -7.78 4.09
N CYS A 72 -0.19 -7.74 2.78
CA CYS A 72 -0.14 -6.47 2.01
C CYS A 72 -1.24 -5.49 2.42
N GLY A 73 -2.43 -5.98 2.75
CA GLY A 73 -3.52 -5.17 3.32
C GLY A 73 -3.12 -4.53 4.65
N PRO A 74 -2.73 -5.32 5.68
CA PRO A 74 -2.22 -4.79 6.95
C PRO A 74 -1.06 -3.82 6.77
N ALA A 75 -0.10 -4.12 5.90
CA ALA A 75 1.04 -3.25 5.64
C ALA A 75 0.59 -1.89 5.07
N ALA A 76 -0.30 -1.88 4.07
CA ALA A 76 -0.83 -0.65 3.51
C ALA A 76 -1.61 0.17 4.57
N PHE A 77 -2.47 -0.50 5.34
CA PHE A 77 -3.25 0.13 6.41
C PHE A 77 -2.37 0.80 7.47
N PHE A 78 -1.42 0.06 8.05
CA PHE A 78 -0.54 0.59 9.09
C PHE A 78 0.46 1.60 8.54
N PHE A 79 0.84 1.54 7.27
CA PHE A 79 1.60 2.61 6.63
C PHE A 79 0.80 3.92 6.58
N GLY A 80 -0.49 3.86 6.25
CA GLY A 80 -1.38 5.02 6.32
C GLY A 80 -1.43 5.65 7.72
N ILE A 81 -1.53 4.83 8.76
CA ILE A 81 -1.51 5.29 10.16
C ILE A 81 -0.13 5.85 10.53
N ALA A 82 0.97 5.13 10.28
CA ALA A 82 2.31 5.60 10.62
C ALA A 82 2.62 6.93 9.93
N ARG A 83 2.21 7.08 8.67
CA ARG A 83 2.39 8.29 7.87
C ARG A 83 1.63 9.50 8.41
N SER A 84 0.39 9.32 8.82
CA SER A 84 -0.50 10.43 9.24
C SER A 84 -0.42 10.69 10.74
N ARG A 85 -0.34 9.63 11.54
CA ARG A 85 -0.39 9.60 13.01
C ARG A 85 0.69 8.68 13.58
N PRO A 86 1.98 9.05 13.43
CA PRO A 86 3.09 8.27 13.97
C PRO A 86 3.00 8.06 15.49
N ASP A 87 2.41 9.01 16.22
CA ASP A 87 2.16 8.88 17.66
C ASP A 87 1.20 7.72 17.99
N ILE A 88 0.16 7.52 17.17
CA ILE A 88 -0.82 6.44 17.35
C ILE A 88 -0.22 5.10 16.95
N TYR A 89 0.49 5.06 15.82
CA TYR A 89 1.24 3.87 15.39
C TYR A 89 2.22 3.41 16.48
N THR A 90 3.00 4.33 17.06
CA THR A 90 3.93 4.03 18.16
C THR A 90 3.19 3.54 19.40
N GLN A 91 2.11 4.19 19.83
CA GLN A 91 1.32 3.73 20.98
C GLN A 91 0.80 2.31 20.77
N ALA A 92 0.31 1.99 19.56
CA ALA A 92 -0.19 0.67 19.23
C ALA A 92 0.89 -0.41 19.36
N ALA A 93 2.06 -0.18 18.73
CA ALA A 93 3.18 -1.11 18.79
C ALA A 93 3.67 -1.34 20.23
N LEU A 94 3.82 -0.26 21.01
CA LEU A 94 4.23 -0.36 22.40
C LEU A 94 3.17 -1.04 23.28
N GLY A 95 1.88 -0.80 23.00
CA GLY A 95 0.76 -1.46 23.66
C GLY A 95 0.76 -2.97 23.41
N LEU A 96 0.90 -3.39 22.16
CA LEU A 96 1.03 -4.81 21.79
C LEU A 96 2.23 -5.46 22.47
N TYR A 97 3.38 -4.80 22.50
CA TYR A 97 4.57 -5.34 23.18
C TYR A 97 4.34 -5.58 24.67
N LYS A 98 3.71 -4.60 25.35
CA LYS A 98 3.48 -4.62 26.80
C LYS A 98 2.35 -5.54 27.22
N ASN A 99 1.26 -5.61 26.43
CA ASN A 99 0.00 -6.19 26.86
C ASN A 99 -0.47 -7.35 25.97
N GLY A 100 0.17 -7.58 24.81
CA GLY A 100 -0.23 -8.56 23.81
C GLY A 100 -1.48 -8.17 22.99
N LYS A 101 -2.15 -7.08 23.38
CA LYS A 101 -3.37 -6.55 22.76
C LYS A 101 -3.43 -5.03 22.92
N VAL A 102 -4.14 -4.39 22.00
CA VAL A 102 -4.49 -2.97 22.09
C VAL A 102 -5.76 -2.72 21.28
N ARG A 103 -6.44 -1.60 21.51
CA ARG A 103 -7.57 -1.16 20.71
C ARG A 103 -7.27 0.21 20.10
N LEU A 104 -7.37 0.32 18.78
CA LEU A 104 -7.32 1.58 18.05
C LEU A 104 -8.75 2.01 17.77
N GLU A 105 -9.25 2.99 18.52
CA GLU A 105 -10.69 3.31 18.54
C GLU A 105 -11.56 2.07 18.80
N ASN A 106 -12.25 1.56 17.77
CA ASN A 106 -13.08 0.36 17.86
C ASN A 106 -12.32 -0.89 17.37
N LEU A 107 -11.26 -0.71 16.59
CA LEU A 107 -10.46 -1.79 16.01
C LEU A 107 -9.64 -2.50 17.09
N LYS A 108 -9.94 -3.78 17.31
CA LYS A 108 -9.16 -4.63 18.21
C LYS A 108 -7.94 -5.18 17.50
N LEU A 109 -6.77 -5.00 18.12
CA LEU A 109 -5.51 -5.57 17.69
C LEU A 109 -5.04 -6.61 18.71
N GLU A 110 -4.99 -7.87 18.31
CA GLU A 110 -4.52 -8.99 19.12
C GLU A 110 -4.14 -10.16 18.20
N SER A 111 -2.84 -10.45 18.05
CA SER A 111 -2.39 -11.57 17.23
C SER A 111 -2.83 -12.91 17.83
N SER A 112 -2.94 -13.95 17.02
CA SER A 112 -3.15 -15.31 17.51
C SER A 112 -2.02 -15.76 18.44
N ARG A 113 -2.29 -16.76 19.30
CA ARG A 113 -1.26 -17.34 20.17
C ARG A 113 -0.07 -17.91 19.38
N LEU A 114 -0.32 -18.43 18.18
CA LEU A 114 0.71 -18.99 17.30
C LEU A 114 1.53 -17.88 16.64
N ALA A 115 0.89 -16.81 16.14
CA ALA A 115 1.59 -15.67 15.56
C ALA A 115 2.53 -15.00 16.56
N ARG A 116 2.09 -14.85 17.81
CA ARG A 116 2.92 -14.35 18.91
C ARG A 116 4.22 -15.13 19.14
N LYS A 117 4.26 -16.40 18.74
CA LYS A 117 5.41 -17.31 18.91
C LYS A 117 6.08 -17.71 17.60
N ALA A 118 5.63 -17.18 16.46
CA ALA A 118 6.11 -17.57 15.13
C ALA A 118 7.62 -17.33 14.97
N SER A 119 8.27 -18.16 14.15
CA SER A 119 9.64 -17.85 13.69
C SER A 119 9.56 -16.87 12.53
N LEU A 120 10.42 -15.85 12.52
CA LEU A 120 10.45 -14.84 11.46
C LEU A 120 11.62 -15.01 10.49
N SER A 121 12.48 -16.01 10.72
CA SER A 121 13.75 -16.22 10.01
C SER A 121 13.62 -16.31 8.49
N ASN A 122 12.53 -16.90 7.99
CA ASN A 122 12.30 -17.09 6.55
C ASN A 122 11.44 -15.98 5.93
N ALA A 123 10.85 -15.14 6.77
CA ALA A 123 9.88 -14.15 6.36
C ALA A 123 10.50 -12.80 6.02
N ASN A 124 11.76 -12.52 6.40
CA ASN A 124 12.42 -11.23 6.18
C ASN A 124 11.54 -10.03 6.61
N ILE A 125 10.86 -10.19 7.74
CA ILE A 125 9.97 -9.20 8.36
C ILE A 125 10.54 -8.82 9.73
N SER A 126 10.49 -7.53 10.07
CA SER A 126 10.93 -7.07 11.39
C SER A 126 9.98 -7.57 12.49
N GLY A 127 10.47 -7.58 13.73
CA GLY A 127 9.63 -7.98 14.87
C GLY A 127 8.41 -7.07 15.01
N ILE A 128 8.58 -5.76 14.88
CA ILE A 128 7.46 -4.82 14.98
C ILE A 128 6.47 -4.99 13.85
N ASP A 129 6.95 -5.08 12.61
CA ASP A 129 6.05 -5.22 11.46
C ASP A 129 5.22 -6.48 11.60
N TRP A 130 5.84 -7.59 12.02
CA TRP A 130 5.11 -8.81 12.34
C TRP A 130 4.09 -8.60 13.45
N MET A 131 4.50 -8.00 14.56
CA MET A 131 3.64 -7.77 15.73
C MET A 131 2.40 -6.96 15.35
N ILE A 132 2.58 -5.82 14.67
CA ILE A 132 1.48 -4.93 14.33
C ILE A 132 0.61 -5.49 13.20
N MET A 133 1.21 -6.00 12.12
CA MET A 133 0.47 -6.49 10.96
C MET A 133 -0.27 -7.81 11.24
N SER A 134 0.28 -8.71 12.05
CA SER A 134 -0.43 -9.93 12.45
C SER A 134 -1.55 -9.62 13.46
N SER A 135 -1.44 -8.54 14.24
CA SER A 135 -2.42 -8.25 15.31
C SER A 135 -3.81 -7.89 14.80
N ILE A 136 -3.91 -7.36 13.58
CA ILE A 136 -5.19 -7.03 12.95
C ILE A 136 -5.91 -8.26 12.38
N LYS A 137 -5.22 -9.41 12.31
CA LYS A 137 -5.76 -10.70 11.84
C LYS A 137 -5.63 -11.76 12.94
N PRO A 138 -6.59 -11.87 13.86
CA PRO A 138 -6.50 -12.79 15.00
C PRO A 138 -6.44 -14.29 14.61
N TRP A 139 -6.75 -14.63 13.36
CA TRP A 139 -6.66 -15.98 12.78
C TRP A 139 -5.39 -16.22 11.95
N TYR A 140 -4.48 -15.25 11.86
CA TYR A 140 -3.22 -15.41 11.14
C TYR A 140 -2.15 -15.96 12.09
N ASP A 141 -1.55 -17.10 11.75
CA ASP A 141 -0.71 -17.87 12.69
C ASP A 141 0.78 -17.81 12.40
N LYS A 142 1.19 -17.78 11.13
CA LYS A 142 2.61 -17.75 10.75
C LYS A 142 2.83 -17.04 9.41
N PRO A 143 4.03 -16.47 9.18
CA PRO A 143 4.31 -15.67 7.99
C PRO A 143 4.10 -16.39 6.66
N GLU A 144 4.23 -17.73 6.64
CA GLU A 144 4.09 -18.54 5.44
C GLU A 144 2.63 -18.75 5.02
N ASP A 145 1.65 -18.41 5.89
CA ASP A 145 0.24 -18.60 5.58
C ASP A 145 -0.18 -17.59 4.51
N ARG A 146 -0.40 -18.07 3.28
CA ARG A 146 -0.72 -17.19 2.15
C ARG A 146 -2.19 -16.80 2.09
N PHE A 147 -3.07 -17.79 2.18
CA PHE A 147 -4.51 -17.62 2.02
C PHE A 147 -5.13 -16.77 3.15
N SER A 148 -4.77 -17.02 4.40
CA SER A 148 -5.28 -16.25 5.55
C SER A 148 -4.73 -14.81 5.61
N GLY A 149 -3.67 -14.51 4.85
CA GLY A 149 -3.09 -13.18 4.74
C GLY A 149 -3.87 -12.24 3.81
N ILE A 150 -4.62 -12.80 2.84
CA ILE A 150 -5.42 -12.02 1.89
C ILE A 150 -6.36 -11.08 2.64
N THR A 151 -6.43 -9.84 2.16
CA THR A 151 -7.31 -8.81 2.70
C THR A 151 -8.30 -8.45 1.61
N LEU A 152 -9.58 -8.73 1.86
CA LEU A 152 -10.64 -8.35 0.94
C LEU A 152 -11.00 -6.87 1.11
N PRO A 153 -11.57 -6.21 0.09
CA PRO A 153 -11.96 -4.80 0.16
C PRO A 153 -12.84 -4.44 1.38
N GLY A 154 -13.82 -5.30 1.70
CA GLY A 154 -14.68 -5.12 2.88
C GLY A 154 -13.86 -5.07 4.17
N MET A 155 -12.90 -5.98 4.35
CA MET A 155 -12.07 -6.00 5.56
C MET A 155 -11.23 -4.73 5.73
N LEU A 156 -10.63 -4.22 4.64
CA LEU A 156 -9.85 -2.99 4.71
C LEU A 156 -10.75 -1.79 5.02
N THR A 157 -11.96 -1.77 4.47
CA THR A 157 -12.99 -0.75 4.76
C THR A 157 -13.39 -0.80 6.24
N ASP A 158 -13.70 -1.99 6.77
CA ASP A 158 -14.05 -2.20 8.18
C ASP A 158 -12.92 -1.69 9.10
N TRP A 159 -11.66 -2.00 8.80
CA TRP A 159 -10.51 -1.51 9.61
C TRP A 159 -10.38 0.01 9.59
N LEU A 160 -10.64 0.63 8.43
CA LEU A 160 -10.64 2.08 8.28
C LEU A 160 -11.77 2.71 9.09
N GLU A 161 -12.98 2.19 8.98
CA GLU A 161 -14.16 2.69 9.70
C GLU A 161 -14.04 2.49 11.22
N ASP A 162 -13.53 1.33 11.65
CA ASP A 162 -13.25 1.03 13.06
C ASP A 162 -12.17 1.94 13.66
N THR A 163 -11.35 2.60 12.83
CA THR A 163 -10.36 3.61 13.23
C THR A 163 -10.81 5.05 12.94
N GLY A 164 -12.09 5.22 12.62
CA GLY A 164 -12.74 6.53 12.47
C GLY A 164 -12.55 7.19 11.10
N TYR A 165 -12.05 6.47 10.09
CA TYR A 165 -12.08 6.97 8.71
C TYR A 165 -13.48 6.81 8.11
N GLN A 166 -13.86 7.75 7.26
CA GLN A 166 -14.91 7.55 6.26
C GLN A 166 -14.27 6.92 5.03
N ALA A 167 -14.58 5.65 4.78
CA ALA A 167 -14.05 4.89 3.65
C ALA A 167 -15.10 4.73 2.54
N VAL A 168 -14.66 4.74 1.28
CA VAL A 168 -15.50 4.46 0.11
C VAL A 168 -14.79 3.47 -0.77
N ASP A 169 -15.39 2.29 -0.92
CA ASP A 169 -14.92 1.24 -1.81
C ASP A 169 -15.37 1.48 -3.26
N LYS A 170 -14.39 1.51 -4.17
CA LYS A 170 -14.56 1.60 -5.63
C LYS A 170 -13.85 0.46 -6.35
N THR A 171 -13.56 -0.64 -5.65
CA THR A 171 -12.99 -1.86 -6.21
C THR A 171 -14.02 -2.69 -6.98
N GLY A 172 -13.59 -3.80 -7.55
CA GLY A 172 -14.47 -4.80 -8.14
C GLY A 172 -13.73 -6.09 -8.45
N ILE A 173 -14.51 -7.12 -8.76
CA ILE A 173 -13.98 -8.41 -9.23
C ILE A 173 -13.45 -8.33 -10.67
N THR A 174 -13.94 -7.37 -11.45
CA THR A 174 -13.47 -7.08 -12.81
C THR A 174 -12.48 -5.93 -12.83
N LYS A 175 -11.62 -5.95 -13.85
CA LYS A 175 -10.65 -4.87 -14.12
C LYS A 175 -11.37 -3.54 -14.32
N LYS A 176 -10.75 -2.47 -13.85
CA LYS A 176 -11.32 -1.11 -13.89
C LYS A 176 -10.71 -0.28 -15.02
N THR A 177 -11.39 0.81 -15.34
CA THR A 177 -11.08 1.67 -16.49
C THR A 177 -10.29 2.92 -16.07
N LEU A 178 -9.94 3.71 -17.09
CA LEU A 178 -9.27 5.00 -16.92
C LEU A 178 -10.09 6.00 -16.08
N ASP A 179 -11.42 5.95 -16.14
CA ASP A 179 -12.28 6.80 -15.31
C ASP A 179 -12.18 6.46 -13.82
N ASN A 180 -12.09 5.17 -13.48
CA ASN A 180 -11.90 4.74 -12.10
C ASN A 180 -10.52 5.18 -11.58
N LEU A 181 -9.48 5.10 -12.42
CA LEU A 181 -8.15 5.59 -12.09
C LEU A 181 -8.12 7.12 -11.92
N LEU A 182 -8.87 7.87 -12.73
CA LEU A 182 -9.04 9.32 -12.57
C LEU A 182 -9.75 9.66 -11.25
N GLN A 183 -10.75 8.87 -10.84
CA GLN A 183 -11.39 9.04 -9.52
C GLN A 183 -10.39 8.81 -8.38
N ALA A 184 -9.51 7.81 -8.49
CA ALA A 184 -8.44 7.56 -7.53
C ALA A 184 -7.47 8.76 -7.44
N GLN A 185 -7.02 9.28 -8.59
CA GLN A 185 -6.16 10.46 -8.65
C GLN A 185 -6.85 11.70 -8.06
N THR A 186 -8.13 11.91 -8.37
CA THR A 186 -8.91 13.05 -7.87
C THR A 186 -9.07 12.97 -6.35
N ALA A 187 -9.32 11.76 -5.82
CA ALA A 187 -9.38 11.54 -4.37
C ALA A 187 -8.03 11.85 -3.71
N TYR A 188 -6.92 11.35 -4.27
CA TYR A 188 -5.58 11.63 -3.76
C TYR A 188 -5.25 13.13 -3.75
N ALA A 189 -5.53 13.83 -4.86
CA ALA A 189 -5.35 15.28 -4.96
C ALA A 189 -6.24 16.05 -3.97
N GLY A 190 -7.41 15.50 -3.61
CA GLY A 190 -8.32 16.01 -2.59
C GLY A 190 -7.93 15.68 -1.15
N GLY A 191 -6.74 15.12 -0.91
CA GLY A 191 -6.23 14.81 0.43
C GLY A 191 -6.74 13.49 1.03
N TYR A 192 -7.40 12.64 0.24
CA TYR A 192 -7.77 11.30 0.71
C TYR A 192 -6.54 10.39 0.75
N THR A 193 -6.54 9.47 1.71
CA THR A 193 -5.71 8.27 1.64
C THR A 193 -6.30 7.34 0.59
N VAL A 194 -5.48 6.87 -0.36
CA VAL A 194 -5.95 6.04 -1.48
C VAL A 194 -5.19 4.71 -1.50
N PHE A 195 -5.94 3.61 -1.41
CA PHE A 195 -5.45 2.25 -1.51
C PHE A 195 -5.86 1.68 -2.87
N LEU A 196 -4.90 1.28 -3.71
CA LEU A 196 -5.19 0.63 -4.97
C LEU A 196 -5.24 -0.89 -4.78
N PHE A 197 -6.24 -1.52 -5.38
CA PHE A 197 -6.36 -2.97 -5.44
C PHE A 197 -5.88 -3.44 -6.80
N VAL A 198 -4.81 -4.23 -6.79
CA VAL A 198 -4.11 -4.67 -7.99
C VAL A 198 -3.81 -6.16 -7.93
N ASN A 199 -3.32 -6.69 -9.04
CA ASN A 199 -2.65 -7.98 -9.04
C ASN A 199 -1.13 -7.79 -8.89
N GLY A 200 -0.49 -8.60 -8.04
CA GLY A 200 0.92 -8.51 -7.69
C GLY A 200 1.89 -8.79 -8.85
N ASP A 201 1.45 -9.47 -9.93
CA ASP A 201 2.26 -9.62 -11.14
C ASP A 201 2.60 -8.27 -11.78
N LEU A 202 1.84 -7.22 -11.47
CA LEU A 202 2.16 -5.84 -11.83
C LEU A 202 3.56 -5.40 -11.37
N PHE A 203 4.12 -6.02 -10.32
CA PHE A 203 5.43 -5.68 -9.75
C PHE A 203 6.58 -6.61 -10.19
N LYS A 204 6.29 -7.65 -10.98
CA LYS A 204 7.32 -8.60 -11.44
C LYS A 204 8.08 -8.03 -12.66
N PRO A 205 9.39 -8.34 -12.79
CA PRO A 205 10.14 -7.95 -13.99
C PRO A 205 9.47 -8.45 -15.26
N GLN A 206 9.35 -7.58 -16.26
CA GLN A 206 8.72 -7.92 -17.53
C GLN A 206 9.46 -9.08 -18.20
N GLY A 207 8.79 -10.23 -18.29
CA GLY A 207 9.35 -11.44 -18.87
C GLY A 207 8.31 -12.33 -19.55
N LYS A 208 7.07 -12.37 -19.06
CA LYS A 208 5.92 -12.97 -19.75
C LYS A 208 4.67 -12.25 -19.27
N ASN A 209 4.01 -11.49 -20.16
CA ASN A 209 2.72 -10.83 -19.94
C ASN A 209 1.64 -11.90 -19.70
N LYS A 210 1.55 -12.42 -18.48
CA LYS A 210 0.41 -13.22 -18.08
C LYS A 210 -0.72 -12.28 -17.70
N ILE A 211 -1.80 -12.35 -18.46
CA ILE A 211 -3.09 -11.77 -18.05
C ILE A 211 -3.38 -12.36 -16.67
N SER A 212 -3.49 -11.50 -15.65
CA SER A 212 -4.04 -11.93 -14.38
C SER A 212 -5.56 -11.86 -14.43
N PHE A 213 -6.19 -12.85 -13.80
CA PHE A 213 -7.63 -12.97 -13.71
C PHE A 213 -8.19 -12.53 -12.35
N TYR A 214 -7.34 -12.32 -11.33
CA TYR A 214 -7.81 -11.99 -9.98
C TYR A 214 -6.88 -10.98 -9.26
N PRO A 215 -7.44 -10.01 -8.52
CA PRO A 215 -6.66 -9.16 -7.64
C PRO A 215 -6.22 -9.91 -6.38
N ASP A 216 -4.99 -9.69 -5.95
CA ASP A 216 -4.39 -10.35 -4.78
C ASP A 216 -3.55 -9.40 -3.92
N HIS A 217 -3.52 -8.10 -4.26
CA HIS A 217 -2.53 -7.19 -3.69
C HIS A 217 -3.03 -5.77 -3.45
N TRP A 218 -2.65 -5.23 -2.29
CA TRP A 218 -2.92 -3.84 -1.90
C TRP A 218 -1.67 -2.99 -1.95
N VAL A 219 -1.81 -1.77 -2.47
CA VAL A 219 -0.78 -0.73 -2.36
C VAL A 219 -1.41 0.60 -1.95
N MET A 220 -0.66 1.44 -1.25
CA MET A 220 -1.11 2.80 -0.93
C MET A 220 -0.46 3.81 -1.87
N LEU A 221 -1.26 4.68 -2.47
CA LEU A 221 -0.75 5.74 -3.36
C LEU A 221 0.08 6.75 -2.56
N ASN A 222 1.28 7.06 -3.05
CA ASN A 222 2.25 7.94 -2.39
C ASN A 222 2.60 9.18 -3.22
N SER A 223 2.20 9.26 -4.49
CA SER A 223 2.29 10.46 -5.31
C SER A 223 1.12 10.58 -6.29
N SER A 224 1.01 11.71 -6.98
CA SER A 224 0.05 11.85 -8.06
C SER A 224 0.34 10.86 -9.19
N ILE A 225 -0.72 10.25 -9.71
CA ILE A 225 -0.70 9.43 -10.92
C ILE A 225 -0.44 10.34 -12.12
N LYS A 226 0.61 10.03 -12.89
CA LYS A 226 1.03 10.75 -14.08
C LYS A 226 1.06 9.82 -15.28
N ILE A 227 0.84 10.39 -16.47
CA ILE A 227 0.94 9.68 -17.75
C ILE A 227 2.00 10.34 -18.61
N ARG A 228 2.87 9.53 -19.21
CA ARG A 228 3.78 9.94 -20.27
C ARG A 228 3.18 9.52 -21.60
N LYS A 229 2.66 10.51 -22.34
CA LYS A 229 2.12 10.23 -23.67
C LYS A 229 3.25 9.94 -24.66
N TYR A 230 3.07 8.93 -25.50
CA TYR A 230 3.99 8.65 -26.58
C TYR A 230 3.70 9.59 -27.77
N ASP A 231 4.72 10.32 -28.21
CA ASP A 231 4.63 11.14 -29.41
C ASP A 231 5.03 10.31 -30.63
N LYS A 232 4.04 9.89 -31.43
CA LYS A 232 4.28 9.06 -32.63
C LYS A 232 5.18 9.75 -33.65
N LYS A 233 5.10 11.09 -33.79
CA LYS A 233 5.91 11.85 -34.75
C LYS A 233 7.37 11.93 -34.32
N LEU A 234 7.60 12.18 -33.03
CA LEU A 234 8.94 12.33 -32.46
C LEU A 234 9.55 11.01 -31.96
N LYS A 235 8.79 9.90 -32.06
CA LYS A 235 9.13 8.57 -31.58
C LYS A 235 9.67 8.55 -30.13
N LYS A 236 9.11 9.41 -29.27
CA LYS A 236 9.57 9.58 -27.88
C LYS A 236 8.42 9.89 -26.93
N HIS A 237 8.60 9.56 -25.65
CA HIS A 237 7.65 9.95 -24.60
C HIS A 237 7.77 11.43 -24.25
N LYS A 238 6.62 12.09 -24.07
CA LYS A 238 6.52 13.44 -23.53
C LYS A 238 6.84 13.46 -22.03
N ALA A 239 7.02 14.67 -21.50
CA ALA A 239 7.11 14.87 -20.05
C ALA A 239 5.84 14.30 -19.35
N PRO A 240 5.99 13.76 -18.13
CA PRO A 240 4.86 13.18 -17.41
C PRO A 240 3.87 14.29 -17.02
N ALA A 241 2.59 14.07 -17.30
CA ALA A 241 1.51 14.98 -16.91
C ALA A 241 0.61 14.30 -15.88
N VAL A 242 0.16 15.04 -14.87
CA VAL A 242 -0.79 14.51 -13.88
C VAL A 242 -2.09 14.08 -14.59
N LEU A 243 -2.60 12.91 -14.21
CA LEU A 243 -3.85 12.39 -14.74
C LEU A 243 -5.00 13.35 -14.42
N SER A 244 -5.70 13.79 -15.46
CA SER A 244 -6.77 14.78 -15.38
C SER A 244 -7.87 14.45 -16.39
N ALA A 245 -9.06 15.02 -16.21
CA ALA A 245 -10.18 14.78 -17.13
C ALA A 245 -9.84 15.13 -18.58
N ALA A 246 -9.11 16.23 -18.81
CA ALA A 246 -8.66 16.62 -20.15
C ALA A 246 -7.68 15.60 -20.75
N LEU A 247 -6.75 15.10 -19.94
CA LEU A 247 -5.79 14.08 -20.38
C LEU A 247 -6.48 12.74 -20.67
N VAL A 248 -7.45 12.34 -19.84
CA VAL A 248 -8.28 11.15 -20.05
C VAL A 248 -9.02 11.22 -21.38
N LYS A 249 -9.71 12.34 -21.67
CA LYS A 249 -10.41 12.54 -22.95
C LYS A 249 -9.47 12.37 -24.14
N GLN A 250 -8.24 12.90 -24.07
CA GLN A 250 -7.26 12.71 -25.14
C GLN A 250 -6.82 11.26 -25.30
N ILE A 251 -6.61 10.53 -24.19
CA ILE A 251 -6.19 9.12 -24.24
C ILE A 251 -7.30 8.23 -24.79
N LEU A 252 -8.56 8.46 -24.38
CA LEU A 252 -9.71 7.72 -24.88
C LEU A 252 -9.89 7.93 -26.38
N LYS A 253 -9.79 9.18 -26.85
CA LYS A 253 -9.83 9.49 -28.28
C LYS A 253 -8.73 8.77 -29.06
N GLU A 254 -7.49 8.75 -28.53
CA GLU A 254 -6.39 8.02 -29.16
C GLU A 254 -6.61 6.50 -29.22
N TRP A 255 -7.39 5.94 -28.31
CA TRP A 255 -7.72 4.52 -28.29
C TRP A 255 -8.82 4.19 -29.28
N GLU A 256 -9.86 5.03 -29.36
CA GLU A 256 -10.93 4.95 -30.35
C GLU A 256 -10.36 5.07 -31.77
N GLU A 257 -9.54 6.10 -32.05
CA GLU A 257 -8.88 6.28 -33.35
C GLU A 257 -7.98 5.08 -33.75
N TYR A 258 -7.43 4.36 -32.77
CA TYR A 258 -6.66 3.14 -33.04
C TYR A 258 -7.56 1.94 -33.34
N GLU A 259 -8.67 1.80 -32.60
CA GLU A 259 -9.63 0.72 -32.80
C GLU A 259 -10.31 0.84 -34.17
N ASP A 260 -10.76 2.04 -34.55
CA ASP A 260 -11.31 2.32 -35.88
C ASP A 260 -10.31 1.99 -37.01
N ALA A 261 -9.05 2.39 -36.85
CA ALA A 261 -8.01 2.10 -37.83
C ALA A 261 -7.67 0.60 -37.93
N MET A 262 -7.77 -0.14 -36.82
CA MET A 262 -7.57 -1.59 -36.80
C MET A 262 -8.73 -2.31 -37.51
N ASP A 263 -9.97 -1.86 -37.31
CA ASP A 263 -11.13 -2.42 -37.99
C ASP A 263 -11.02 -2.19 -39.50
N GLU A 264 -10.66 -0.97 -39.93
CA GLU A 264 -10.41 -0.66 -41.34
C GLU A 264 -9.25 -1.50 -41.94
N PHE A 265 -8.16 -1.70 -41.18
CA PHE A 265 -7.05 -2.56 -41.59
C PHE A 265 -7.48 -4.01 -41.81
N ASN A 266 -8.32 -4.54 -40.91
CA ASN A 266 -8.83 -5.91 -40.99
C ASN A 266 -9.81 -6.10 -42.16
N GLU A 267 -10.67 -5.11 -42.41
CA GLU A 267 -11.65 -5.16 -43.50
C GLU A 267 -10.99 -5.04 -44.89
N ASN A 268 -9.96 -4.20 -45.02
CA ASN A 268 -9.31 -3.91 -46.29
C ASN A 268 -8.08 -4.78 -46.59
N GLY A 269 -7.76 -5.76 -45.75
CA GLY A 269 -6.61 -6.66 -45.93
C GLY A 269 -5.27 -5.92 -45.91
N GLY A 270 -5.14 -4.93 -45.03
CA GLY A 270 -4.15 -3.85 -45.10
C GLY A 270 -2.67 -4.25 -45.20
N PHE A 271 -1.87 -3.31 -45.71
CA PHE A 271 -0.43 -3.46 -45.95
C PHE A 271 0.46 -3.09 -44.74
N GLU A 272 0.01 -2.18 -43.85
CA GLU A 272 0.78 -1.75 -42.67
C GLU A 272 -0.14 -1.60 -41.44
N GLU A 273 0.22 -2.26 -40.34
CA GLU A 273 -0.61 -2.32 -39.12
C GLU A 273 -0.63 -0.97 -38.38
N PRO A 274 -1.82 -0.49 -37.94
CA PRO A 274 -1.93 0.70 -37.09
C PRO A 274 -1.01 0.64 -35.87
N THR A 275 -0.33 1.74 -35.56
CA THR A 275 0.55 1.78 -34.37
C THR A 275 -0.26 2.05 -33.09
N LYS A 276 -0.27 1.06 -32.19
CA LYS A 276 -0.85 1.17 -30.85
C LYS A 276 -0.14 2.22 -29.99
N THR A 277 -0.88 2.99 -29.17
CA THR A 277 -0.25 3.95 -28.25
C THR A 277 0.52 3.24 -27.14
N SER A 278 1.79 3.58 -26.95
CA SER A 278 2.65 3.12 -25.85
C SER A 278 2.72 4.12 -24.69
N ASN A 279 1.59 4.78 -24.39
CA ASN A 279 1.47 5.70 -23.26
C ASN A 279 1.86 4.98 -21.98
N GLN A 280 2.69 5.59 -21.14
CA GLN A 280 3.18 4.97 -19.91
C GLN A 280 2.56 5.60 -18.67
N ILE A 281 2.34 4.79 -17.65
CA ILE A 281 1.89 5.25 -16.33
C ILE A 281 3.09 5.42 -15.38
N GLU A 282 3.07 6.49 -14.59
CA GLU A 282 4.04 6.80 -13.55
C GLU A 282 3.28 7.15 -12.27
N LEU A 283 3.58 6.47 -11.18
CA LEU A 283 3.07 6.77 -9.84
C LEU A 283 4.09 6.28 -8.81
N ASP A 284 3.98 6.74 -7.57
CA ASP A 284 4.70 6.15 -6.45
C ASP A 284 3.66 5.49 -5.57
N VAL A 285 3.94 4.25 -5.17
CA VAL A 285 3.12 3.53 -4.21
C VAL A 285 3.98 2.99 -3.10
N PHE A 286 3.39 2.86 -1.93
CA PHE A 286 3.90 2.01 -0.88
C PHE A 286 3.39 0.58 -1.11
N THR A 287 4.34 -0.34 -1.31
CA THR A 287 4.16 -1.79 -1.45
C THR A 287 5.35 -2.50 -0.80
N TRP A 288 5.21 -3.80 -0.50
CA TRP A 288 6.25 -4.77 -0.11
C TRP A 288 7.70 -4.25 0.02
N GLY A 289 8.26 -4.37 1.22
CA GLY A 289 9.61 -4.90 1.52
C GLY A 289 10.88 -4.22 0.98
N GLU A 290 10.78 -3.40 -0.07
CA GLU A 290 11.85 -2.59 -0.59
C GLU A 290 11.34 -1.18 -0.94
N ARG A 291 11.86 -0.21 -0.19
CA ARG A 291 12.12 1.20 -0.53
C ARG A 291 11.32 1.78 -1.71
N HIS A 292 10.34 2.66 -1.43
CA HIS A 292 9.80 3.69 -2.35
C HIS A 292 10.08 3.43 -3.84
N GLN A 293 9.49 2.37 -4.39
CA GLN A 293 9.71 2.06 -5.80
C GLN A 293 8.72 2.89 -6.59
N SER A 294 9.20 3.98 -7.20
CA SER A 294 8.56 4.58 -8.37
C SER A 294 8.30 3.44 -9.33
N VAL A 295 7.03 3.23 -9.68
CA VAL A 295 6.57 1.86 -9.90
C VAL A 295 7.47 1.13 -10.90
N PHE A 296 7.67 -0.16 -10.67
CA PHE A 296 8.13 -1.19 -11.59
C PHE A 296 9.65 -1.51 -11.63
N ASN A 297 10.21 -2.14 -10.58
CA ASN A 297 11.12 -3.31 -10.60
C ASN A 297 11.70 -3.50 -9.19
N VAL A 298 11.87 -4.76 -8.78
CA VAL A 298 12.53 -5.22 -7.54
C VAL A 298 13.91 -4.57 -7.31
N LYS A 299 14.59 -4.06 -8.35
CA LYS A 299 15.93 -3.44 -8.26
C LYS A 299 15.95 -1.91 -8.10
N GLY A 300 14.79 -1.26 -7.87
CA GLY A 300 14.73 0.18 -7.62
C GLY A 300 14.93 1.08 -8.86
N THR A 301 14.84 0.53 -10.07
CA THR A 301 14.72 1.31 -11.31
C THR A 301 13.24 1.46 -11.67
N SER A 302 12.77 2.69 -11.92
CA SER A 302 11.41 2.94 -12.44
C SER A 302 11.25 2.26 -13.80
N GLN A 303 10.47 1.18 -13.92
CA GLN A 303 9.86 0.89 -15.22
C GLN A 303 8.69 1.86 -15.42
N LYS A 304 8.27 1.99 -16.66
CA LYS A 304 7.19 2.85 -17.08
C LYS A 304 6.35 1.99 -18.01
N PRO A 305 5.55 1.06 -17.48
CA PRO A 305 4.79 0.13 -18.26
C PRO A 305 3.73 0.90 -19.00
N GLU A 306 3.31 0.26 -20.06
CA GLU A 306 2.21 0.74 -20.85
C GLU A 306 0.95 0.81 -20.00
N LEU A 307 0.24 1.93 -20.13
CA LEU A 307 -1.01 2.20 -19.44
C LEU A 307 -2.04 1.09 -19.69
N ARG A 308 -2.09 0.54 -20.90
CA ARG A 308 -2.98 -0.58 -21.23
C ARG A 308 -2.60 -1.87 -20.46
N LEU A 309 -1.31 -2.13 -20.27
CA LEU A 309 -0.86 -3.29 -19.48
C LEU A 309 -1.18 -3.09 -18.00
N PHE A 310 -1.07 -1.86 -17.47
CA PHE A 310 -1.50 -1.57 -16.10
C PHE A 310 -2.97 -1.96 -15.86
N PHE A 311 -3.87 -1.66 -16.80
CA PHE A 311 -5.29 -2.02 -16.68
C PHE A 311 -5.56 -3.53 -16.69
N ASN A 312 -4.62 -4.37 -17.14
CA ASN A 312 -4.73 -5.83 -16.97
C ASN A 312 -4.57 -6.29 -15.52
N HIS A 313 -4.10 -5.43 -14.63
CA HIS A 313 -3.84 -5.75 -13.23
C HIS A 313 -4.51 -4.77 -12.26
N TYR A 314 -5.34 -3.84 -12.73
CA TYR A 314 -5.99 -2.83 -11.90
C TYR A 314 -7.46 -3.14 -11.64
N TYR A 315 -7.84 -3.27 -10.37
CA TYR A 315 -9.18 -3.69 -9.93
C TYR A 315 -9.91 -2.62 -9.11
N GLY A 316 -9.32 -1.43 -9.03
CA GLY A 316 -9.94 -0.24 -8.45
C GLY A 316 -9.23 0.24 -7.20
N PHE A 317 -9.95 0.98 -6.36
CA PHE A 317 -9.37 1.61 -5.19
C PHE A 317 -10.36 1.75 -4.04
N ILE A 318 -9.84 1.92 -2.83
CA ILE A 318 -10.55 2.45 -1.68
C ILE A 318 -9.98 3.83 -1.41
N LYS A 319 -10.84 4.82 -1.17
CA LYS A 319 -10.43 6.12 -0.62
C LYS A 319 -10.93 6.26 0.81
N ALA A 320 -10.13 6.88 1.66
CA ALA A 320 -10.46 7.10 3.05
C ALA A 320 -10.00 8.48 3.53
N ARG A 321 -10.80 9.12 4.39
CA ARG A 321 -10.44 10.37 5.06
C ARG A 321 -10.97 10.36 6.49
N ARG A 322 -10.22 10.95 7.42
CA ARG A 322 -10.70 11.27 8.77
C ARG A 322 -11.20 12.70 8.80
#